data_AF-A0A6J7EB08-F1
#
_entry.id   AF-A0A6J7EB08-F1
#
_cell.length_a   1.000
_cell.length_b   1.000
_cell.length_c   1.000
_cell.angle_alpha   90.00
_cell.angle_beta   90.00
_cell.angle_gamma   90.00
#
_symmetry.space_group_name_H-M   'P 1'
#
loop_
_entity.id
_entity.type
_entity.pdbx_description
1 polymer ?
#
loop_
_entity_poly.entity_id
_entity_poly.type
_entity_poly.pdbx_seq_one_letter_code
_entity_poly.pdbx_strand_id
1 'polypeptide(L)'
;MVDESYYELLGVTRASTVSEIVAARRVLALEFHPDRGGDPQHMALINLAFDAIIASHGKQSADSISITKTETAEPDVTARDVTTRFAVDRPSFTINALPAVAYEVLLLAARVIGDISSDEPPYLLEVQLEDPPLTWCRLEIVPDAGSSTISFVLDRETDAQEIRDLWIKTVNEIGFSSHEQL
;
A
#
# COMPACT_ATOMS: atom_id res chain seq x y z
N MET A 1 7.47 -7.27 -29.99
CA MET A 1 7.11 -5.88 -30.29
C MET A 1 5.95 -5.57 -29.36
N VAL A 2 5.95 -4.45 -28.63
CA VAL A 2 4.77 -4.08 -27.83
C VAL A 2 3.80 -3.39 -28.77
N ASP A 3 2.59 -3.92 -28.88
CA ASP A 3 1.55 -3.40 -29.76
C ASP A 3 1.15 -1.97 -29.33
N GLU A 4 0.97 -1.07 -30.30
CA GLU A 4 0.65 0.34 -30.03
C GLU A 4 -0.67 0.48 -29.24
N SER A 5 -1.59 -0.48 -29.39
CA SER A 5 -2.83 -0.60 -28.63
C SER A 5 -2.65 -0.70 -27.10
N TYR A 6 -1.51 -1.16 -26.59
CA TYR A 6 -1.24 -1.13 -25.14
C TYR A 6 -0.91 0.28 -24.64
N TYR A 7 -0.23 1.08 -25.46
CA TYR A 7 0.03 2.49 -25.17
C TYR A 7 -1.26 3.31 -25.26
N GLU A 8 -2.08 3.05 -26.28
CA GLU A 8 -3.42 3.63 -26.43
C GLU A 8 -4.37 3.26 -25.27
N LEU A 9 -4.38 1.99 -24.82
CA LEU A 9 -5.20 1.55 -23.68
C LEU A 9 -4.83 2.25 -22.36
N LEU A 10 -3.55 2.61 -22.18
CA LEU A 10 -3.08 3.38 -21.05
C LEU A 10 -3.10 4.90 -21.28
N GLY A 11 -3.50 5.39 -22.46
CA GLY A 11 -3.49 6.82 -22.80
C GLY A 11 -2.10 7.46 -22.84
N VAL A 12 -1.03 6.66 -22.95
CA VAL A 12 0.37 7.09 -22.92
C VAL A 12 1.04 6.91 -24.30
N THR A 13 2.26 7.40 -24.45
CA THR A 13 3.04 7.21 -25.68
C THR A 13 4.29 6.38 -25.43
N ARG A 14 4.91 5.84 -26.49
CA ARG A 14 6.24 5.21 -26.43
C ARG A 14 7.39 6.14 -26.04
N ALA A 15 7.13 7.43 -25.86
CA ALA A 15 8.07 8.43 -25.36
C ALA A 15 7.72 8.94 -23.95
N SER A 16 6.58 8.51 -23.38
CA SER A 16 6.17 8.84 -22.01
C SER A 16 7.07 8.11 -21.02
N THR A 17 7.41 8.79 -19.94
CA THR A 17 8.31 8.30 -18.89
C THR A 17 7.66 7.22 -18.03
N VAL A 18 8.49 6.41 -17.34
CA VAL A 18 8.01 5.41 -16.36
C VAL A 18 7.03 6.02 -15.34
N SER A 19 7.27 7.26 -14.90
CA SER A 19 6.40 7.95 -13.93
C SER A 19 5.02 8.29 -14.53
N GLU A 20 4.97 8.74 -15.79
CA GLU A 20 3.70 8.95 -16.51
C GLU A 20 2.95 7.63 -16.75
N ILE A 21 3.66 6.55 -17.06
CA ILE A 21 3.07 5.22 -17.27
C ILE A 21 2.45 4.68 -15.97
N VAL A 22 3.08 4.95 -14.81
CA VAL A 22 2.52 4.66 -13.48
C VAL A 22 1.32 5.55 -13.16
N ALA A 23 1.41 6.86 -13.41
CA ALA A 23 0.33 7.81 -13.15
C ALA A 23 -0.92 7.49 -13.98
N ALA A 24 -0.76 7.18 -15.27
CA ALA A 24 -1.84 6.81 -16.17
C ALA A 24 -2.53 5.50 -15.75
N ARG A 25 -1.76 4.48 -15.34
CA ARG A 25 -2.31 3.29 -14.69
C ARG A 25 -3.13 3.64 -13.43
N ARG A 26 -2.66 4.57 -12.59
CA ARG A 26 -3.40 4.98 -11.38
C ARG A 26 -4.75 5.63 -11.71
N VAL A 27 -4.81 6.48 -12.73
CA VAL A 27 -6.08 7.09 -13.20
C VAL A 27 -7.06 6.01 -13.67
N LEU A 28 -6.63 5.13 -14.59
CA LEU A 28 -7.49 4.07 -15.11
C LEU A 28 -7.89 3.03 -14.04
N ALA A 29 -7.03 2.78 -13.05
CA ALA A 29 -7.36 1.92 -11.91
C ALA A 29 -8.43 2.52 -10.98
N LEU A 30 -8.57 3.85 -10.94
CA LEU A 30 -9.63 4.56 -10.19
C LEU A 30 -10.94 4.59 -10.97
N GLU A 31 -10.89 4.77 -12.30
CA GLU A 31 -12.07 4.75 -13.17
C GLU A 31 -12.69 3.35 -13.34
N PHE A 32 -11.85 2.34 -13.58
CA PHE A 32 -12.28 0.95 -13.83
C PHE A 32 -12.15 0.03 -12.61
N HIS A 33 -12.14 0.59 -11.39
CA HIS A 33 -12.03 -0.21 -10.17
C HIS A 33 -13.23 -1.15 -10.01
N PRO A 34 -13.05 -2.47 -9.80
CA PRO A 34 -14.16 -3.42 -9.73
C PRO A 34 -15.16 -3.12 -8.60
N ASP A 35 -14.68 -2.54 -7.49
CA ASP A 35 -15.56 -2.14 -6.38
C ASP A 35 -16.51 -0.99 -6.76
N ARG A 36 -16.07 -0.09 -7.65
CA ARG A 36 -16.88 1.04 -8.15
C ARG A 36 -17.80 0.65 -9.32
N GLY A 37 -18.02 -0.66 -9.53
CA GLY A 37 -18.76 -1.21 -10.66
C GLY A 37 -17.96 -1.36 -11.95
N GLY A 38 -16.63 -1.20 -11.89
CA GLY A 38 -15.73 -1.49 -13.01
C GLY A 38 -15.65 -2.98 -13.35
N ASP A 39 -15.18 -3.30 -14.56
CA ASP A 39 -15.06 -4.69 -15.00
C ASP A 39 -13.68 -5.28 -14.63
N PRO A 40 -13.62 -6.44 -13.93
CA PRO A 40 -12.35 -7.03 -13.52
C PRO A 40 -11.50 -7.57 -14.69
N GLN A 41 -12.08 -7.78 -15.89
CA GLN A 41 -11.28 -8.13 -17.08
C GLN A 41 -10.60 -6.87 -17.67
N HIS A 42 -11.26 -5.72 -17.67
CA HIS A 42 -10.64 -4.43 -18.02
C HIS A 42 -9.47 -4.11 -17.07
N MET A 43 -9.66 -4.27 -15.76
CA MET A 43 -8.57 -4.07 -14.81
C MET A 43 -7.41 -5.07 -15.02
N ALA A 44 -7.69 -6.31 -15.42
CA ALA A 44 -6.65 -7.26 -15.82
C ALA A 44 -5.90 -6.81 -17.10
N LEU A 45 -6.61 -6.28 -18.11
CA LEU A 45 -6.03 -5.75 -19.35
C LEU A 45 -5.15 -4.51 -19.11
N ILE A 46 -5.58 -3.59 -18.24
CA ILE A 46 -4.80 -2.39 -17.85
C ILE A 46 -3.49 -2.82 -17.17
N ASN A 47 -3.53 -3.82 -16.28
CA ASN A 47 -2.31 -4.35 -15.64
C ASN A 47 -1.40 -5.09 -16.63
N LEU A 48 -1.97 -5.86 -17.57
CA LEU A 48 -1.20 -6.54 -18.64
C LEU A 48 -0.48 -5.54 -19.55
N ALA A 49 -1.17 -4.49 -19.97
CA ALA A 49 -0.61 -3.41 -20.79
C ALA A 49 0.55 -2.70 -20.08
N PHE A 50 0.36 -2.41 -18.79
CA PHE A 50 1.37 -1.77 -17.96
C PHE A 50 2.63 -2.63 -17.82
N ASP A 51 2.48 -3.92 -17.50
CA ASP A 51 3.61 -4.86 -17.41
C ASP A 51 4.36 -4.97 -18.75
N ALA A 52 3.64 -5.08 -19.88
CA ALA A 52 4.25 -5.16 -21.21
C ALA A 52 5.06 -3.90 -21.57
N ILE A 53 4.53 -2.71 -21.27
CA ILE A 53 5.23 -1.43 -21.50
C ILE A 53 6.44 -1.30 -20.57
N ILE A 54 6.28 -1.57 -19.28
CA ILE A 54 7.35 -1.48 -18.28
C ILE A 54 8.45 -2.52 -18.56
N ALA A 55 8.12 -3.73 -19.00
CA ALA A 55 9.09 -4.72 -19.44
C ALA A 55 9.86 -4.27 -20.71
N SER A 56 9.24 -3.48 -21.60
CA SER A 56 9.92 -2.97 -22.81
C SER A 56 10.74 -1.70 -22.55
N HIS A 57 10.30 -0.83 -21.64
CA HIS A 57 11.07 0.32 -21.17
C HIS A 57 12.24 -0.14 -20.28
N GLY A 58 11.99 -1.14 -19.43
CA GLY A 58 13.00 -1.82 -18.61
C GLY A 58 14.06 -2.52 -19.46
N LYS A 59 13.70 -3.13 -20.60
CA LYS A 59 14.68 -3.72 -21.54
C LYS A 59 15.61 -2.72 -22.25
N GLN A 60 15.43 -1.41 -22.06
CA GLN A 60 16.44 -0.40 -22.44
C GLN A 60 17.43 -0.09 -21.30
N SER A 61 17.18 -0.60 -20.08
CA SER A 61 17.99 -0.34 -18.86
C SER A 61 18.39 -1.60 -18.09
N ALA A 62 17.91 -2.78 -18.48
CA ALA A 62 18.05 -4.04 -17.75
C ALA A 62 18.79 -5.11 -18.58
N ASP A 63 20.11 -4.94 -18.69
CA ASP A 63 20.95 -6.06 -18.26
C ASP A 63 20.83 -6.13 -16.74
N SER A 64 20.61 -7.34 -16.18
CA SER A 64 20.45 -7.59 -14.73
C SER A 64 19.23 -6.86 -14.10
N ILE A 65 18.19 -7.51 -13.58
CA ILE A 65 18.08 -8.82 -12.91
C ILE A 65 16.72 -9.47 -13.22
N SER A 66 16.67 -10.81 -13.26
CA SER A 66 15.43 -11.59 -13.34
C SER A 66 15.42 -12.67 -12.26
N ILE A 67 14.38 -12.71 -11.42
CA ILE A 67 13.63 -13.90 -10.92
C ILE A 67 12.41 -13.39 -10.14
N THR A 68 11.15 -13.83 -10.34
CA THR A 68 10.52 -15.18 -10.32
C THR A 68 10.01 -15.62 -8.93
N LYS A 69 8.87 -15.03 -8.53
CA LYS A 69 7.59 -15.65 -8.08
C LYS A 69 7.60 -17.08 -7.46
N THR A 70 6.76 -17.28 -6.41
CA THR A 70 6.27 -18.57 -5.83
C THR A 70 7.33 -19.46 -5.15
N GLU A 71 7.13 -20.25 -4.06
CA GLU A 71 6.05 -20.51 -3.05
C GLU A 71 6.68 -21.41 -1.92
N THR A 72 6.13 -21.88 -0.78
CA THR A 72 4.81 -21.89 -0.08
C THR A 72 5.02 -22.09 1.45
N ALA A 73 3.96 -21.89 2.27
CA ALA A 73 3.68 -22.52 3.59
C ALA A 73 4.33 -22.00 4.91
N GLU A 74 3.49 -21.97 5.95
CA GLU A 74 3.78 -21.87 7.40
C GLU A 74 3.50 -23.25 8.08
N PRO A 75 3.66 -23.44 9.41
CA PRO A 75 4.40 -22.68 10.43
C PRO A 75 5.45 -23.56 11.18
N ASP A 76 6.24 -22.98 12.11
CA ASP A 76 6.33 -23.39 13.54
C ASP A 76 7.29 -22.44 14.32
N VAL A 77 7.49 -22.66 15.62
CA VAL A 77 7.95 -21.67 16.61
C VAL A 77 9.45 -21.68 16.98
N THR A 78 9.86 -20.54 17.54
CA THR A 78 11.03 -20.28 18.42
C THR A 78 12.38 -19.84 17.84
N ALA A 79 12.98 -18.90 18.59
CA ALA A 79 14.42 -18.65 18.76
C ALA A 79 15.30 -18.26 17.55
N ARG A 80 15.49 -16.93 17.40
CA ARG A 80 16.78 -16.26 17.10
C ARG A 80 17.77 -17.00 16.18
N ASP A 81 17.80 -16.62 14.90
CA ASP A 81 19.04 -16.66 14.12
C ASP A 81 19.22 -15.38 13.30
N VAL A 82 20.46 -15.09 12.88
CA VAL A 82 20.85 -13.90 12.11
C VAL A 82 21.17 -14.28 10.68
N THR A 83 20.44 -13.66 9.74
CA THR A 83 20.63 -13.65 8.26
C THR A 83 19.60 -14.46 7.46
N THR A 84 18.44 -13.83 7.19
CA THR A 84 17.80 -13.92 5.87
C THR A 84 17.70 -12.51 5.31
N ARG A 85 18.31 -12.27 4.14
CA ARG A 85 18.24 -10.97 3.45
C ARG A 85 16.92 -10.90 2.66
N PHE A 86 16.36 -9.70 2.51
CA PHE A 86 15.01 -9.47 1.99
C PHE A 86 13.88 -9.96 2.91
N ALA A 87 13.97 -9.64 4.21
CA ALA A 87 12.76 -9.30 4.95
C ALA A 87 12.12 -8.07 4.26
N VAL A 88 11.08 -8.29 3.46
CA VAL A 88 10.19 -7.21 3.03
C VAL A 88 9.28 -6.92 4.22
N ASP A 89 9.83 -6.16 5.17
CA ASP A 89 9.11 -5.66 6.33
C ASP A 89 8.02 -4.69 5.85
N ARG A 90 6.83 -5.21 5.59
CA ARG A 90 5.61 -4.43 5.79
C ARG A 90 5.54 -4.23 7.30
N PRO A 91 5.77 -3.02 7.84
CA PRO A 91 5.56 -2.83 9.25
C PRO A 91 4.07 -3.03 9.54
N SER A 92 3.79 -3.66 10.67
CA SER A 92 2.43 -3.86 11.16
C SER A 92 2.40 -3.72 12.67
N PHE A 93 1.24 -3.37 13.21
CA PHE A 93 0.99 -3.33 14.65
C PHE A 93 -0.44 -3.79 14.94
N THR A 94 -0.69 -4.21 16.17
CA THR A 94 -2.03 -4.64 16.60
C THR A 94 -2.68 -3.58 17.49
N ILE A 95 -3.98 -3.37 17.28
CA ILE A 95 -4.85 -2.62 18.18
C ILE A 95 -5.80 -3.65 18.83
N ASN A 96 -5.88 -3.65 20.16
CA ASN A 96 -6.74 -4.55 20.93
C ASN A 96 -8.22 -4.08 20.90
N ALA A 97 -8.78 -3.98 19.69
CA ALA A 97 -10.14 -3.57 19.41
C ALA A 97 -10.64 -4.19 18.10
N LEU A 98 -11.96 -4.22 17.91
CA LEU A 98 -12.59 -4.67 16.67
C LEU A 98 -12.30 -3.71 15.50
N PRO A 99 -12.32 -4.16 14.22
CA PRO A 99 -11.91 -3.34 13.07
C PRO A 99 -12.59 -1.99 12.96
N ALA A 100 -13.89 -1.89 13.26
CA ALA A 100 -14.61 -0.61 13.26
C ALA A 100 -14.06 0.40 14.28
N VAL A 101 -13.74 -0.05 15.50
CA VAL A 101 -13.17 0.80 16.56
C VAL A 101 -11.71 1.14 16.27
N ALA A 102 -10.95 0.16 15.76
CA ALA A 102 -9.58 0.40 15.29
C ALA A 102 -9.56 1.45 14.16
N TYR A 103 -10.48 1.35 13.19
CA TYR A 103 -10.66 2.33 12.12
C TYR A 103 -10.96 3.74 12.65
N GLU A 104 -11.89 3.89 13.61
CA GLU A 104 -12.19 5.20 14.20
C GLU A 104 -10.96 5.84 14.87
N VAL A 105 -10.16 5.07 15.61
CA VAL A 105 -8.92 5.56 16.24
C VAL A 105 -7.86 5.93 15.18
N LEU A 106 -7.75 5.15 14.10
CA LEU A 106 -6.87 5.47 12.97
C LEU A 106 -7.32 6.71 12.20
N LEU A 107 -8.63 6.91 12.03
CA LEU A 107 -9.22 8.09 11.37
C LEU A 107 -8.97 9.37 12.18
N LEU A 108 -8.99 9.27 13.51
CA LEU A 108 -8.57 10.35 14.40
C LEU A 108 -7.06 10.59 14.34
N ALA A 109 -6.25 9.52 14.34
CA ALA A 109 -4.79 9.62 14.25
C ALA A 109 -4.32 10.23 12.92
N ALA A 110 -4.94 9.86 11.80
CA ALA A 110 -4.69 10.44 10.48
C ALA A 110 -4.73 11.98 10.53
N ARG A 111 -5.81 12.54 11.07
CA ARG A 111 -6.06 13.99 11.18
C ARG A 111 -5.10 14.76 12.10
N VAL A 112 -4.21 14.06 12.80
CA VAL A 112 -3.16 14.66 13.65
C VAL A 112 -1.80 14.69 12.94
N ILE A 113 -1.60 13.85 11.91
CA ILE A 113 -0.31 13.68 11.20
C ILE A 113 -0.36 14.01 9.70
N GLY A 114 -1.55 14.25 9.15
CA GLY A 114 -1.74 14.69 7.76
C GLY A 114 -3.21 14.66 7.32
N ASP A 115 -3.42 14.56 6.01
CA ASP A 115 -4.75 14.62 5.38
C ASP A 115 -5.24 13.25 4.87
N ILE A 116 -6.55 13.02 4.97
CA ILE A 116 -7.17 11.74 4.58
C ILE A 116 -7.45 11.76 3.07
N SER A 117 -6.65 11.00 2.31
CA SER A 117 -6.77 10.92 0.84
C SER A 117 -7.84 9.95 0.36
N SER A 118 -8.15 8.90 1.14
CA SER A 118 -9.21 7.93 0.84
C SER A 118 -9.67 7.25 2.12
N ASP A 119 -10.98 7.13 2.32
CA ASP A 119 -11.58 6.54 3.51
C ASP A 119 -12.56 5.40 3.10
N GLU A 120 -12.18 4.15 3.39
CA GLU A 120 -12.93 2.94 3.00
C GLU A 120 -13.21 2.08 4.27
N PRO A 121 -14.19 2.50 5.09
CA PRO A 121 -14.44 1.89 6.39
C PRO A 121 -15.00 0.46 6.29
N PRO A 122 -14.61 -0.48 7.18
CA PRO A 122 -13.66 -0.35 8.29
C PRO A 122 -12.26 -0.93 7.98
N TYR A 123 -11.94 -1.22 6.71
CA TYR A 123 -10.81 -2.10 6.35
C TYR A 123 -9.62 -1.39 5.69
N LEU A 124 -9.82 -0.20 5.13
CA LEU A 124 -8.78 0.52 4.38
C LEU A 124 -8.84 2.02 4.64
N LEU A 125 -7.69 2.62 4.93
CA LEU A 125 -7.52 4.07 5.10
C LEU A 125 -6.25 4.53 4.37
N GLU A 126 -6.33 5.58 3.55
CA GLU A 126 -5.18 6.18 2.88
C GLU A 126 -4.97 7.61 3.38
N VAL A 127 -3.76 7.92 3.82
CA VAL A 127 -3.40 9.20 4.46
C VAL A 127 -2.14 9.74 3.81
N GLN A 128 -2.18 11.02 3.44
CA GLN A 128 -1.02 11.78 2.98
C GLN A 128 -0.42 12.49 4.19
N LEU A 129 0.78 12.06 4.62
CA LEU A 129 1.47 12.68 5.75
C LEU A 129 1.99 14.06 5.34
N GLU A 130 1.89 15.04 6.25
CA GLU A 130 2.25 16.45 5.99
C GLU A 130 3.55 16.90 6.68
N ASP A 131 3.87 16.33 7.85
CA ASP A 131 5.16 16.54 8.51
C ASP A 131 6.25 15.69 7.79
N PRO A 132 7.49 16.18 7.62
CA PRO A 132 8.49 15.48 6.82
C PRO A 132 8.83 14.10 7.40
N PRO A 133 8.68 13.00 6.64
CA PRO A 133 8.55 12.97 5.18
C PRO A 133 7.09 12.99 4.67
N LEU A 134 6.84 13.87 3.68
CA LEU A 134 5.57 14.00 2.94
C LEU A 134 5.25 12.76 2.09
N THR A 135 4.73 11.72 2.74
CA THR A 135 4.63 10.37 2.19
C THR A 135 3.19 9.87 2.24
N TRP A 136 2.74 9.24 1.14
CA TRP A 136 1.48 8.50 1.10
C TRP A 136 1.63 7.21 1.92
N CYS A 137 0.73 7.00 2.88
CA CYS A 137 0.62 5.77 3.64
C CYS A 137 -0.79 5.17 3.52
N ARG A 138 -0.85 3.89 3.19
CA ARG A 138 -2.07 3.07 3.15
C ARG A 138 -2.06 2.10 4.32
N LEU A 139 -3.16 2.05 5.05
CA LEU A 139 -3.35 1.23 6.23
C LEU A 139 -4.40 0.16 5.91
N GLU A 140 -3.99 -1.10 5.97
CA GLU A 140 -4.82 -2.28 5.70
C GLU A 140 -5.16 -2.94 7.04
N ILE A 141 -6.44 -2.95 7.43
CA ILE A 141 -6.92 -3.38 8.75
C ILE A 141 -7.51 -4.78 8.64
N VAL A 142 -6.86 -5.75 9.26
CA VAL A 142 -7.25 -7.18 9.22
C VAL A 142 -7.80 -7.59 10.60
N PRO A 143 -8.99 -8.22 10.71
CA PRO A 143 -9.48 -8.75 11.98
C PRO A 143 -8.62 -9.94 12.44
N ASP A 144 -8.13 -9.91 13.68
CA ASP A 144 -7.35 -10.99 14.28
C ASP A 144 -7.82 -11.31 15.70
N ALA A 145 -8.43 -12.49 15.89
CA ALA A 145 -8.78 -13.07 17.20
C ALA A 145 -9.52 -12.18 18.24
N GLY A 146 -10.15 -11.07 17.81
CA GLY A 146 -10.82 -10.08 18.68
C GLY A 146 -10.07 -8.73 18.79
N SER A 147 -8.83 -8.70 18.33
CA SER A 147 -8.05 -7.51 17.99
C SER A 147 -8.14 -7.19 16.49
N SER A 148 -7.41 -6.17 16.05
CA SER A 148 -7.18 -5.83 14.65
C SER A 148 -5.68 -5.67 14.38
N THR A 149 -5.20 -6.24 13.29
CA THR A 149 -3.83 -6.09 12.79
C THR A 149 -3.79 -5.07 11.67
N ILE A 150 -3.05 -3.99 11.87
CA ILE A 150 -2.92 -2.87 10.94
C ILE A 150 -1.60 -3.06 10.21
N SER A 151 -1.65 -3.22 8.89
CA SER A 151 -0.46 -3.35 8.03
C SER A 151 -0.29 -2.10 7.18
N PHE A 152 0.94 -1.57 7.07
CA PHE A 152 1.21 -0.42 6.21
C PHE A 152 1.64 -0.81 4.81
N VAL A 153 1.27 0.02 3.84
CA VAL A 153 1.90 0.15 2.52
C VAL A 153 2.39 1.60 2.39
N LEU A 154 3.65 1.76 2.02
CA LEU A 154 4.37 3.03 1.94
C LEU A 154 5.09 3.09 0.60
N ASP A 155 5.49 4.29 0.17
CA ASP A 155 6.49 4.40 -0.90
C ASP A 155 7.88 3.95 -0.39
N ARG A 156 8.76 3.55 -1.31
CA ARG A 156 10.08 2.96 -1.02
C ARG A 156 11.13 3.98 -0.62
N GLU A 157 10.85 5.28 -0.75
CA GLU A 157 11.78 6.37 -0.40
C GLU A 157 11.68 6.79 1.09
N THR A 158 11.03 6.00 1.96
CA THR A 158 10.75 6.38 3.36
C THR A 158 11.00 5.25 4.36
N ASP A 159 11.56 5.60 5.52
CA ASP A 159 11.84 4.68 6.64
C ASP A 159 10.55 4.17 7.29
N ALA A 160 10.14 2.98 6.85
CA ALA A 160 8.89 2.34 7.23
C ALA A 160 8.70 2.14 8.75
N GLN A 161 9.80 1.98 9.48
CA GLN A 161 9.80 1.82 10.93
C GLN A 161 9.46 3.15 11.65
N GLU A 162 9.94 4.29 11.15
CA GLU A 162 9.64 5.60 11.75
C GLU A 162 8.18 6.00 11.54
N ILE A 163 7.63 5.73 10.35
CA ILE A 163 6.20 5.95 10.08
C ILE A 163 5.33 5.08 10.99
N ARG A 164 5.68 3.79 11.18
CA ARG A 164 4.97 2.91 12.11
C ARG A 164 5.02 3.46 13.54
N ASP A 165 6.18 3.88 14.03
CA ASP A 165 6.32 4.37 15.42
C ASP A 165 5.62 5.73 15.62
N LEU A 166 5.59 6.60 14.61
CA LEU A 166 4.76 7.82 14.61
C LEU A 166 3.26 7.47 14.74
N TRP A 167 2.77 6.54 13.92
CA TRP A 167 1.39 6.07 14.01
C TRP A 167 1.07 5.42 15.35
N ILE A 168 1.94 4.54 15.87
CA ILE A 168 1.80 3.92 17.19
C ILE A 168 1.74 5.00 18.29
N LYS A 169 2.61 6.02 18.23
CA LYS A 169 2.62 7.13 19.19
C LYS A 169 1.30 7.89 19.16
N THR A 170 0.86 8.36 17.99
CA THR A 170 -0.39 9.14 17.84
C THR A 170 -1.61 8.32 18.25
N VAL A 171 -1.68 7.04 17.89
CA VAL A 171 -2.75 6.12 18.32
C VAL A 171 -2.75 5.92 19.84
N ASN A 172 -1.58 5.84 20.49
CA ASN A 172 -1.51 5.76 21.96
C ASN A 172 -1.93 7.06 22.64
N GLU A 173 -1.53 8.24 22.14
CA GLU A 173 -1.95 9.53 22.69
C GLU A 173 -3.47 9.74 22.60
N ILE A 174 -4.09 9.36 21.48
CA ILE A 174 -5.56 9.37 21.30
C ILE A 174 -6.25 8.30 22.15
N GLY A 175 -5.70 7.08 22.21
CA GLY A 175 -6.23 5.97 22.99
C GLY A 175 -6.23 6.26 24.50
N PHE A 176 -5.16 6.84 25.04
CA PHE A 176 -5.10 7.30 26.43
C PHE A 176 -6.11 8.44 26.68
N SER A 177 -6.17 9.43 25.80
CA SER A 177 -7.11 10.55 25.92
C SER A 177 -8.58 10.10 25.94
N SER A 178 -8.90 9.00 25.27
CA SER A 178 -10.24 8.41 25.26
C SER A 178 -10.56 7.59 26.52
N HIS A 179 -9.54 7.14 27.27
CA HIS A 179 -9.70 6.25 28.44
C HIS A 179 -9.70 7.00 29.79
N GLU A 180 -9.39 8.30 29.82
CA GLU A 180 -9.44 9.15 31.03
C GLU A 180 -10.79 9.89 31.20
N GLN A 181 -11.81 9.53 30.40
CA GLN A 181 -13.18 10.10 30.46
C GLN A 181 -14.25 9.10 30.95
N LEU A 182 -13.99 8.41 32.07
CA LEU A 182 -14.96 7.56 32.80
C LEU A 182 -14.87 7.74 34.33
#